data_AF-T0G0Z1-F1
#
_entry.id   AF-T0G0Z1-F1
#
_cell.length_a   1.000
_cell.length_b   1.000
_cell.length_c   1.000
_cell.angle_alpha   90.00
_cell.angle_beta   90.00
_cell.angle_gamma   90.00
#
_symmetry.space_group_name_H-M   'P 1'
#
loop_
_entity.id
_entity.type
_entity.pdbx_description
1 polymer ?
#
loop_
_entity_poly.entity_id
_entity_poly.type
_entity_poly.pdbx_seq_one_letter_code
_entity_poly.pdbx_strand_id
1 'polypeptide(L)'
;MATAAKKVEIDHDAILREIGNDPILALTQPEKVDLLIAALEAEDAPADVSTKEGRSAIKKRAERADRFRLDIRAARLAKTKEWRDLTDHVNEQGKLVEPKLGALHDKIRLPLTKWEETKSARKAEAQAIIDDMVAASVITAEDTSQTVKDRLDRIRGRNLNDELFGPQLEQVVDLRDSTVATLLAAIERLEKAEADAAELARLREAEEKRLAEEAEREEAARLAREEEERQREAAAAQEQRRQEEARRIESERREAAEQAIRDAQEQARLELEERERAAQAEIDAANARELKARQEANANLAIAHIRECNLGMIGGATQPFPVIIRELEEKIDLSAETLGDHVQKVAALRDDALATIRAAMRAHEENERKAANLAHRRRINIAAKKAIMGCGVEDEALAEKIVISIAAGAIPNVSIAY
;
A
#
# COMPACT_ATOMS: atom_id res chain seq x y z
N MET A 1 77.20 -125.37 -42.65
CA MET A 1 76.62 -125.88 -43.92
C MET A 1 75.99 -124.69 -44.62
N ALA A 2 76.56 -124.30 -45.77
CA ALA A 2 76.15 -123.14 -46.54
C ALA A 2 74.99 -123.52 -47.48
N THR A 3 73.85 -122.83 -47.33
CA THR A 3 72.65 -123.06 -48.15
C THR A 3 72.83 -122.36 -49.50
N ALA A 4 73.01 -123.15 -50.55
CA ALA A 4 73.10 -122.68 -51.93
C ALA A 4 71.78 -122.06 -52.40
N ALA A 5 71.82 -120.78 -52.81
CA ALA A 5 70.71 -120.11 -53.47
C ALA A 5 70.51 -120.70 -54.88
N LYS A 6 69.42 -121.45 -55.04
CA LYS A 6 68.99 -122.05 -56.31
C LYS A 6 68.46 -120.93 -57.22
N LYS A 7 69.14 -120.64 -58.33
CA LYS A 7 68.62 -119.79 -59.42
C LYS A 7 67.32 -120.43 -59.93
N VAL A 8 66.18 -119.80 -59.68
CA VAL A 8 64.89 -120.26 -60.18
C VAL A 8 64.81 -119.90 -61.66
N GLU A 9 64.73 -120.91 -62.51
CA GLU A 9 64.46 -120.75 -63.95
C GLU A 9 63.01 -120.27 -64.09
N ILE A 10 62.80 -119.10 -64.69
CA ILE A 10 61.48 -118.48 -64.79
C ILE A 10 60.73 -119.14 -65.95
N ASP A 11 59.64 -119.85 -65.64
CA ASP A 11 58.74 -120.44 -66.65
C ASP A 11 57.81 -119.35 -67.21
N HIS A 12 58.20 -118.75 -68.33
CA HIS A 12 57.44 -117.69 -69.00
C HIS A 12 56.03 -118.14 -69.43
N ASP A 13 55.85 -119.40 -69.83
CA ASP A 13 54.53 -119.93 -70.23
C ASP A 13 53.60 -120.13 -69.03
N ALA A 14 54.15 -120.49 -67.87
CA ALA A 14 53.38 -120.52 -66.62
C ALA A 14 52.92 -119.12 -66.22
N ILE A 15 53.80 -118.10 -66.30
CA ILE A 15 53.47 -116.71 -65.97
C ILE A 15 52.37 -116.17 -66.89
N LEU A 16 52.48 -116.39 -68.21
CA LEU A 16 51.47 -115.95 -69.17
C LEU A 16 50.11 -116.59 -68.93
N ARG A 17 50.07 -117.87 -68.52
CA ARG A 17 48.81 -118.55 -68.17
C ARG A 17 48.22 -118.07 -66.85
N GLU A 18 49.06 -117.91 -65.83
CA GLU A 18 48.64 -117.46 -64.50
C GLU A 18 48.00 -116.07 -64.57
N ILE A 19 48.67 -115.11 -65.20
CA ILE A 19 48.16 -113.75 -65.36
C ILE A 19 47.03 -113.69 -66.39
N GLY A 20 47.00 -114.61 -67.36
CA GLY A 20 45.88 -114.72 -68.31
C GLY A 20 44.60 -115.20 -67.64
N ASN A 21 44.71 -116.09 -66.65
CA ASN A 21 43.58 -116.57 -65.86
C ASN A 21 43.13 -115.56 -64.81
N ASP A 22 44.07 -114.83 -64.20
CA ASP A 22 43.77 -113.77 -63.24
C ASP A 22 44.60 -112.50 -63.50
N PRO A 23 44.11 -111.61 -64.38
CA PRO A 23 44.83 -110.38 -64.74
C PRO A 23 44.98 -109.40 -63.57
N ILE A 24 44.22 -109.55 -62.47
CA ILE A 24 44.38 -108.66 -61.32
C ILE A 24 45.71 -108.85 -60.60
N LEU A 25 46.33 -110.04 -60.74
CA LEU A 25 47.60 -110.37 -60.10
C LEU A 25 48.70 -109.38 -60.50
N ALA A 26 48.70 -108.94 -61.77
CA ALA A 26 49.62 -107.91 -62.27
C ALA A 26 49.48 -106.54 -61.56
N LEU A 27 48.38 -106.30 -60.85
CA LEU A 27 48.11 -105.06 -60.11
C LEU A 27 48.23 -105.23 -58.59
N THR A 28 47.88 -106.41 -58.06
CA THR A 28 47.96 -106.70 -56.62
C THR A 28 49.35 -107.16 -56.19
N GLN A 29 50.14 -107.71 -57.12
CA GLN A 29 51.50 -108.21 -56.91
C GLN A 29 52.42 -107.51 -57.92
N PRO A 30 53.10 -106.41 -57.55
CA PRO A 30 53.88 -105.59 -58.46
C PRO A 30 54.92 -106.39 -59.28
N GLU A 31 55.54 -107.40 -58.66
CA GLU A 31 56.52 -108.29 -59.29
C GLU A 31 55.95 -109.11 -60.46
N LYS A 32 54.65 -109.37 -60.48
CA LYS A 32 54.00 -110.15 -61.55
C LYS A 32 53.95 -109.36 -62.86
N VAL A 33 53.90 -108.03 -62.82
CA VAL A 33 53.92 -107.21 -64.04
C VAL A 33 55.30 -107.28 -64.70
N ASP A 34 56.36 -107.27 -63.90
CA ASP A 34 57.73 -107.38 -64.39
C ASP A 34 57.98 -108.77 -65.01
N LEU A 35 57.48 -109.83 -64.36
CA LEU A 35 57.55 -111.19 -64.89
C LEU A 35 56.72 -111.36 -66.17
N LEU A 36 55.56 -110.71 -66.28
CA LEU A 36 54.76 -110.70 -67.50
C LEU A 36 55.49 -110.05 -68.66
N ILE A 37 56.09 -108.88 -68.41
CA ILE A 37 56.86 -108.14 -69.43
C ILE A 37 58.05 -108.99 -69.87
N ALA A 38 58.82 -109.54 -68.94
CA ALA A 38 59.93 -110.42 -69.25
C ALA A 38 59.51 -111.65 -70.07
N ALA A 39 58.35 -112.25 -69.75
CA ALA A 39 57.80 -113.37 -70.52
C ALA A 39 57.39 -112.99 -71.94
N LEU A 40 56.77 -111.81 -72.13
CA LEU A 40 56.39 -111.30 -73.46
C LEU A 40 57.62 -110.88 -74.29
N GLU A 41 58.63 -110.27 -73.66
CA GLU A 41 59.91 -109.94 -74.30
C GLU A 41 60.66 -111.20 -74.75
N ALA A 42 60.65 -112.26 -73.94
CA ALA A 42 61.25 -113.54 -74.29
C ALA A 42 60.57 -114.24 -75.48
N GLU A 43 59.26 -114.03 -75.69
CA GLU A 43 58.54 -114.49 -76.88
C GLU A 43 58.84 -113.66 -78.14
N ASP A 44 59.39 -112.45 -77.99
CA ASP A 44 59.66 -111.53 -79.10
C ASP A 44 60.97 -111.86 -79.82
N ALA A 45 60.94 -112.93 -80.61
CA ALA A 45 62.07 -113.28 -81.48
C ALA A 45 62.18 -112.33 -82.70
N PRO A 46 63.40 -111.90 -83.09
CA PRO A 46 63.61 -111.06 -84.27
C PRO A 46 62.94 -111.66 -85.52
N ALA A 47 62.07 -110.89 -86.18
CA ALA A 47 61.34 -111.30 -87.37
C ALA A 47 61.62 -110.35 -88.54
N ASP A 48 61.77 -110.88 -89.75
CA ASP A 48 62.05 -110.09 -90.95
C ASP A 48 60.78 -109.37 -91.45
N VAL A 49 60.77 -108.05 -91.29
CA VAL A 49 59.69 -107.14 -91.70
C VAL A 49 59.48 -107.08 -93.22
N SER A 50 60.44 -107.54 -94.02
CA SER A 50 60.30 -107.61 -95.47
C SER A 50 59.33 -108.72 -95.90
N THR A 51 59.16 -109.77 -95.08
CA THR A 51 58.26 -110.90 -95.34
C THR A 51 56.84 -110.67 -94.80
N LYS A 52 55.82 -111.25 -95.45
CA LYS A 52 54.42 -111.18 -94.99
C LYS A 52 54.24 -111.92 -93.66
N GLU A 53 54.93 -113.05 -93.52
CA GLU A 53 54.93 -113.93 -92.36
C GLU A 53 55.56 -113.22 -91.16
N GLY A 54 56.71 -112.56 -91.33
CA GLY A 54 57.36 -111.78 -90.27
C GLY A 54 56.50 -110.62 -89.77
N ARG A 55 55.90 -109.82 -90.67
CA ARG A 55 54.94 -108.76 -90.28
C ARG A 55 53.73 -109.31 -89.54
N SER A 56 53.23 -110.47 -89.95
CA SER A 56 52.07 -111.12 -89.30
C SER A 56 52.42 -111.68 -87.91
N ALA A 57 53.63 -112.20 -87.72
CA ALA A 57 54.11 -112.67 -86.41
C ALA A 57 54.28 -111.50 -85.42
N ILE A 58 54.90 -110.39 -85.84
CA ILE A 58 55.03 -109.16 -85.04
C ILE A 58 53.64 -108.66 -84.62
N LYS A 59 52.69 -108.58 -85.57
CA LYS A 59 51.31 -108.17 -85.28
C LYS A 59 50.66 -109.06 -84.21
N LYS A 60 50.80 -110.38 -84.31
CA LYS A 60 50.23 -111.32 -83.32
C LYS A 60 50.84 -111.15 -81.92
N ARG A 61 52.15 -110.93 -81.82
CA ARG A 61 52.81 -110.70 -80.52
C ARG A 61 52.38 -109.36 -79.91
N ALA A 62 52.33 -108.31 -80.72
CA ALA A 62 51.81 -107.01 -80.29
C ALA A 62 50.35 -107.11 -79.83
N GLU A 63 49.49 -107.80 -80.59
CA GLU A 63 48.09 -108.07 -80.20
C GLU A 63 47.99 -108.88 -78.90
N ARG A 64 48.92 -109.80 -78.64
CA ARG A 64 48.98 -110.57 -77.38
C ARG A 64 49.31 -109.67 -76.18
N ALA A 65 50.34 -108.83 -76.30
CA ALA A 65 50.67 -107.85 -75.26
C ALA A 65 49.50 -106.88 -75.00
N ASP A 66 48.84 -106.42 -76.07
CA ASP A 66 47.70 -105.52 -75.97
C ASP A 66 46.48 -106.20 -75.31
N ARG A 67 46.29 -107.51 -75.55
CA ARG A 67 45.26 -108.31 -74.88
C ARG A 67 45.48 -108.35 -73.37
N PHE A 68 46.68 -108.69 -72.90
CA PHE A 68 46.99 -108.64 -71.47
C PHE A 68 46.76 -107.25 -70.88
N ARG A 69 47.16 -106.18 -71.58
CA ARG A 69 46.89 -104.79 -71.14
C ARG A 69 45.39 -104.52 -70.97
N LEU A 70 44.58 -104.95 -71.93
CA LEU A 70 43.12 -104.77 -71.89
C LEU A 70 42.48 -105.62 -70.78
N ASP A 71 42.91 -106.86 -70.61
CA ASP A 71 42.41 -107.77 -69.59
C ASP A 71 42.76 -107.27 -68.17
N ILE A 72 43.99 -106.80 -67.96
CA ILE A 72 44.41 -106.14 -66.72
C ILE A 72 43.57 -104.88 -66.46
N ARG A 73 43.32 -104.06 -67.48
CA ARG A 73 42.46 -102.87 -67.36
C ARG A 73 41.02 -103.25 -66.99
N ALA A 74 40.47 -104.30 -67.59
CA ALA A 74 39.12 -104.79 -67.31
C ALA A 74 39.02 -105.34 -65.89
N ALA A 75 39.99 -106.15 -65.46
CA ALA A 75 40.09 -106.67 -64.09
C ALA A 75 40.18 -105.53 -63.08
N ARG A 76 41.00 -104.50 -63.33
CA ARG A 76 41.06 -103.28 -62.50
C ARG A 76 39.70 -102.61 -62.36
N LEU A 77 39.00 -102.41 -63.47
CA LEU A 77 37.69 -101.75 -63.46
C LEU A 77 36.67 -102.58 -62.68
N ALA A 78 36.63 -103.90 -62.90
CA ALA A 78 35.75 -104.81 -62.18
C ALA A 78 36.04 -104.80 -60.67
N LYS A 79 37.30 -104.92 -60.26
CA LYS A 79 37.68 -104.96 -58.85
C LYS A 79 37.44 -103.63 -58.13
N THR A 80 37.76 -102.51 -58.77
CA THR A 80 37.46 -101.19 -58.19
C THR A 80 35.96 -100.91 -58.11
N LYS A 81 35.15 -101.46 -59.03
CA LYS A 81 33.69 -101.41 -58.91
C LYS A 81 33.22 -102.22 -57.71
N GLU A 82 33.68 -103.48 -57.57
CA GLU A 82 33.37 -104.32 -56.41
C GLU A 82 33.72 -103.63 -55.09
N TRP A 83 34.90 -102.98 -55.00
CA TRP A 83 35.29 -102.22 -53.81
C TRP A 83 34.37 -101.03 -53.52
N ARG A 84 33.94 -100.28 -54.55
CA ARG A 84 32.98 -99.18 -54.37
C ARG A 84 31.62 -99.72 -53.92
N ASP A 85 31.11 -100.75 -54.58
CA ASP A 85 29.83 -101.39 -54.23
C ASP A 85 29.86 -101.93 -52.77
N LEU A 86 30.97 -102.54 -52.34
CA LEU A 86 31.17 -102.98 -50.95
C LEU A 86 31.25 -101.80 -49.97
N THR A 87 31.97 -100.74 -50.32
CA THR A 87 32.09 -99.54 -49.50
C THR A 87 30.73 -98.86 -49.32
N ASP A 88 29.98 -98.72 -50.41
CA ASP A 88 28.64 -98.15 -50.41
C ASP A 88 27.70 -99.00 -49.55
N HIS A 89 27.74 -100.34 -49.71
CA HIS A 89 26.95 -101.25 -48.88
C HIS A 89 27.29 -101.14 -47.38
N VAL A 90 28.57 -101.14 -47.01
CA VAL A 90 29.01 -101.01 -45.61
C VAL A 90 28.58 -99.66 -45.03
N ASN A 91 28.72 -98.57 -45.80
CA ASN A 91 28.28 -97.24 -45.37
C ASN A 91 26.76 -97.15 -45.21
N GLU A 92 25.99 -97.74 -46.12
CA GLU A 92 24.53 -97.84 -46.01
C GLU A 92 24.11 -98.63 -44.77
N GLN A 93 24.73 -99.78 -44.51
CA GLN A 93 24.46 -100.54 -43.29
C GLN A 93 24.89 -99.79 -42.03
N GLY A 94 26.05 -99.11 -42.05
CA GLY A 94 26.53 -98.29 -40.95
C GLY A 94 25.51 -97.21 -40.54
N LYS A 95 24.97 -96.48 -41.52
CA LYS A 95 23.90 -95.47 -41.32
C LYS A 95 22.64 -96.05 -40.68
N LEU A 96 22.36 -97.35 -40.85
CA LEU A 96 21.22 -98.03 -40.24
C LEU A 96 21.54 -98.58 -38.85
N VAL A 97 22.75 -99.09 -38.64
CA VAL A 97 23.16 -99.77 -37.39
C VAL A 97 23.45 -98.76 -36.29
N GLU A 98 24.19 -97.69 -36.59
CA GLU A 98 24.59 -96.68 -35.60
C GLU A 98 23.41 -96.05 -34.84
N PRO A 99 22.35 -95.52 -35.50
CA PRO A 99 21.21 -94.97 -34.78
C PRO A 99 20.41 -96.04 -34.02
N LYS A 100 20.37 -97.29 -34.50
CA LYS A 100 19.69 -98.39 -33.77
C LYS A 100 20.41 -98.74 -32.48
N LEU A 101 21.75 -98.80 -32.50
CA LEU A 101 22.55 -99.04 -31.31
C LEU A 101 22.51 -97.85 -30.35
N GLY A 102 22.54 -96.61 -30.87
CA GLY A 102 22.33 -95.40 -30.07
C GLY A 102 20.98 -95.39 -29.35
N ALA A 103 19.89 -95.66 -30.08
CA ALA A 103 18.55 -95.74 -29.49
C ALA A 103 18.42 -96.87 -28.45
N LEU A 104 19.08 -98.01 -28.67
CA LEU A 104 19.13 -99.09 -27.69
C LEU A 104 19.91 -98.69 -26.44
N HIS A 105 21.07 -98.04 -26.59
CA HIS A 105 21.84 -97.49 -25.48
C HIS A 105 20.99 -96.52 -24.65
N ASP A 106 20.31 -95.58 -25.30
CA ASP A 106 19.47 -94.58 -24.63
C ASP A 106 18.32 -95.25 -23.89
N LYS A 107 17.68 -96.26 -24.50
CA LYS A 107 16.64 -97.05 -23.84
C LYS A 107 17.16 -97.82 -22.63
N ILE A 108 18.36 -98.40 -22.71
CA ILE A 108 19.00 -99.11 -21.60
C ILE A 108 19.35 -98.14 -20.47
N ARG A 109 19.83 -96.93 -20.80
CA ARG A 109 20.21 -95.92 -19.82
C ARG A 109 19.00 -95.16 -19.24
N LEU A 110 17.87 -95.12 -19.94
CA LEU A 110 16.69 -94.33 -19.56
C LEU A 110 16.24 -94.54 -18.09
N PRO A 111 16.17 -95.76 -17.54
CA PRO A 111 15.81 -95.94 -16.12
C PRO A 111 16.81 -95.29 -15.16
N LEU A 112 18.10 -95.37 -15.46
CA LEU A 112 19.16 -94.73 -14.67
C LEU A 112 19.04 -93.21 -14.77
N THR A 113 18.88 -92.67 -15.98
CA THR A 113 18.68 -91.22 -16.20
C THR A 113 17.46 -90.71 -15.44
N LYS A 114 16.31 -91.39 -15.51
CA LYS A 114 15.10 -91.00 -14.75
C LYS A 114 15.33 -91.00 -13.24
N TRP A 115 16.08 -91.98 -12.72
CA TRP A 115 16.43 -92.03 -11.31
C TRP A 115 17.39 -90.92 -10.90
N GLU A 116 18.42 -90.64 -11.70
CA GLU A 116 19.38 -89.54 -11.51
C GLU A 116 18.65 -88.18 -11.50
N GLU A 117 17.75 -87.95 -12.45
CA GLU A 117 16.91 -86.75 -12.55
C GLU A 117 15.98 -86.61 -11.35
N THR A 118 15.26 -87.68 -10.97
CA THR A 118 14.35 -87.66 -9.81
C THR A 118 15.11 -87.36 -8.53
N LYS A 119 16.29 -87.96 -8.34
CA LYS A 119 17.13 -87.74 -7.16
C LYS A 119 17.68 -86.31 -7.13
N SER A 120 18.12 -85.79 -8.27
CA SER A 120 18.57 -84.41 -8.41
C SER A 120 17.44 -83.42 -8.12
N ALA A 121 16.24 -83.68 -8.65
CA ALA A 121 15.04 -82.88 -8.40
C ALA A 121 14.66 -82.87 -6.91
N ARG A 122 14.66 -84.04 -6.24
CA ARG A 122 14.42 -84.13 -4.79
C ARG A 122 15.44 -83.31 -4.00
N LYS A 123 16.73 -83.40 -4.35
CA LYS A 123 17.78 -82.60 -3.67
C LYS A 123 17.58 -81.10 -3.90
N ALA A 124 17.23 -80.68 -5.11
CA ALA A 124 16.98 -79.28 -5.42
C ALA A 124 15.74 -78.76 -4.68
N GLU A 125 14.68 -79.54 -4.59
CA GLU A 125 13.47 -79.22 -3.83
C GLU A 125 13.76 -79.10 -2.33
N ALA A 126 14.50 -80.05 -1.74
CA ALA A 126 14.94 -80.01 -0.35
C ALA A 126 15.76 -78.74 -0.07
N GLN A 127 16.72 -78.40 -0.93
CA GLN A 127 17.54 -77.21 -0.78
C GLN A 127 16.72 -75.93 -0.90
N ALA A 128 15.79 -75.85 -1.85
CA ALA A 128 14.92 -74.69 -2.01
C ALA A 128 14.01 -74.45 -0.79
N ILE A 129 13.60 -75.52 -0.09
CA ILE A 129 12.88 -75.40 1.18
C ILE A 129 13.76 -74.80 2.27
N ILE A 130 15.00 -75.28 2.41
CA ILE A 130 15.95 -74.78 3.41
C ILE A 130 16.28 -73.31 3.14
N ASP A 131 16.61 -72.96 1.91
CA ASP A 131 16.97 -71.58 1.53
C ASP A 131 15.82 -70.61 1.80
N ASP A 132 14.58 -71.04 1.55
CA ASP A 132 13.41 -70.24 1.87
C ASP A 132 13.20 -70.05 3.38
N MET A 133 13.43 -71.09 4.19
CA MET A 133 13.35 -70.97 5.66
C MET A 133 14.40 -70.00 6.20
N VAL A 134 15.60 -70.02 5.64
CA VAL A 134 16.66 -69.07 5.98
C VAL A 134 16.26 -67.66 5.55
N ALA A 135 15.83 -67.47 4.30
CA ALA A 135 15.42 -66.16 3.79
C ALA A 135 14.23 -65.58 4.56
N ALA A 136 13.26 -66.40 4.94
CA ALA A 136 12.09 -65.98 5.71
C ALA A 136 12.45 -65.44 7.10
N SER A 137 13.56 -65.89 7.69
CA SER A 137 14.03 -65.39 9.00
C SER A 137 14.56 -63.95 8.96
N VAL A 138 14.83 -63.41 7.76
CA VAL A 138 15.33 -62.05 7.58
C VAL A 138 14.15 -61.07 7.57
N ILE A 139 14.08 -60.20 8.58
CA ILE A 139 13.07 -59.15 8.69
C ILE A 139 13.64 -57.84 8.15
N THR A 140 12.97 -57.22 7.19
CA THR A 140 13.38 -55.94 6.59
C THR A 140 12.58 -54.77 7.19
N ALA A 141 12.97 -53.54 6.86
CA ALA A 141 12.24 -52.35 7.31
C ALA A 141 10.88 -52.17 6.62
N GLU A 142 10.67 -52.82 5.48
CA GLU A 142 9.43 -52.75 4.69
C GLU A 142 8.36 -53.74 5.21
N ASP A 143 8.73 -54.58 6.16
CA ASP A 143 7.84 -55.58 6.73
C ASP A 143 6.80 -54.99 7.68
N THR A 144 5.57 -55.44 7.50
CA THR A 144 4.44 -55.17 8.41
C THR A 144 4.14 -56.43 9.22
N SER A 145 3.40 -56.29 10.31
CA SER A 145 2.95 -57.44 11.10
C SER A 145 2.23 -58.48 10.24
N GLN A 146 1.45 -58.03 9.25
CA GLN A 146 0.72 -58.90 8.33
C GLN A 146 1.63 -59.66 7.36
N THR A 147 2.61 -58.99 6.73
CA THR A 147 3.51 -59.67 5.78
C THR A 147 4.33 -60.75 6.48
N VAL A 148 4.72 -60.53 7.75
CA VAL A 148 5.45 -61.51 8.55
C VAL A 148 4.55 -62.67 9.00
N LYS A 149 3.27 -62.44 9.29
CA LYS A 149 2.28 -63.51 9.53
C LYS A 149 2.08 -64.41 8.32
N ASP A 150 1.95 -63.82 7.13
CA ASP A 150 1.79 -64.60 5.90
C ASP A 150 3.03 -65.49 5.64
N ARG A 151 4.24 -64.98 5.94
CA ARG A 151 5.47 -65.77 5.91
C ARG A 151 5.45 -66.90 6.94
N LEU A 152 5.01 -66.62 8.15
CA LEU A 152 4.91 -67.61 9.22
C LEU A 152 4.03 -68.78 8.83
N ASP A 153 2.84 -68.51 8.30
CA ASP A 153 1.89 -69.54 7.88
C ASP A 153 2.46 -70.37 6.73
N ARG A 154 3.11 -69.72 5.77
CA ARG A 154 3.79 -70.39 4.66
C ARG A 154 4.91 -71.32 5.12
N ILE A 155 5.74 -70.91 6.10
CA ILE A 155 6.83 -71.73 6.64
C ILE A 155 6.28 -72.89 7.49
N ARG A 156 5.27 -72.64 8.32
CA ARG A 156 4.61 -73.69 9.12
C ARG A 156 3.91 -74.73 8.26
N GLY A 157 3.33 -74.31 7.14
CA GLY A 157 2.63 -75.18 6.20
C GLY A 157 3.54 -76.05 5.33
N ARG A 158 4.88 -75.90 5.40
CA ARG A 158 5.79 -76.74 4.61
C ARG A 158 5.78 -78.18 5.10
N ASN A 159 5.55 -79.11 4.18
CA ASN A 159 5.61 -80.54 4.46
C ASN A 159 7.08 -80.99 4.55
N LEU A 160 7.53 -81.35 5.75
CA LEU A 160 8.86 -81.91 5.99
C LEU A 160 8.71 -83.42 6.19
N ASN A 161 9.29 -84.22 5.31
CA ASN A 161 9.21 -85.67 5.36
C ASN A 161 10.58 -86.33 5.16
N ASP A 162 10.68 -87.59 5.57
CA ASP A 162 11.92 -88.39 5.48
C ASP A 162 12.33 -88.67 4.03
N GLU A 163 11.37 -88.76 3.11
CA GLU A 163 11.67 -89.02 1.68
C GLU A 163 12.48 -87.88 1.04
N LEU A 164 12.24 -86.63 1.47
CA LEU A 164 12.87 -85.45 0.91
C LEU A 164 14.18 -85.09 1.61
N PHE A 165 14.23 -85.22 2.94
CA PHE A 165 15.36 -84.77 3.76
C PHE A 165 16.22 -85.89 4.34
N GLY A 166 15.69 -87.11 4.45
CA GLY A 166 16.37 -88.28 5.01
C GLY A 166 17.10 -87.95 6.33
N PRO A 167 18.42 -88.21 6.43
CA PRO A 167 19.19 -87.94 7.64
C PRO A 167 19.22 -86.47 8.09
N GLN A 168 18.89 -85.51 7.21
CA GLN A 168 18.90 -84.09 7.53
C GLN A 168 17.54 -83.60 8.07
N LEU A 169 16.51 -84.45 8.12
CA LEU A 169 15.15 -84.05 8.51
C LEU A 169 15.12 -83.34 9.87
N GLU A 170 15.81 -83.86 10.88
CA GLU A 170 15.89 -83.26 12.22
C GLU A 170 16.44 -81.83 12.16
N GLN A 171 17.55 -81.62 11.45
CA GLN A 171 18.16 -80.29 11.29
C GLN A 171 17.23 -79.30 10.58
N VAL A 172 16.44 -79.77 9.61
CA VAL A 172 15.49 -78.92 8.88
C VAL A 172 14.25 -78.60 9.73
N VAL A 173 13.81 -79.53 10.57
CA VAL A 173 12.76 -79.26 11.56
C VAL A 173 13.24 -78.23 12.57
N ASP A 174 14.46 -78.36 13.10
CA ASP A 174 15.06 -77.38 14.01
C ASP A 174 15.19 -76.00 13.35
N LEU A 175 15.60 -75.95 12.08
CA LEU A 175 15.65 -74.72 11.31
C LEU A 175 14.27 -74.07 11.18
N ARG A 176 13.24 -74.86 10.83
CA ARG A 176 11.85 -74.36 10.75
C ARG A 176 11.42 -73.78 12.09
N ASP A 177 11.68 -74.48 13.18
CA ASP A 177 11.23 -74.08 14.51
C ASP A 177 11.96 -72.80 14.97
N SER A 178 13.25 -72.66 14.67
CA SER A 178 14.03 -71.44 14.87
C SER A 178 13.53 -70.26 14.01
N THR A 179 13.24 -70.50 12.73
CA THR A 179 12.64 -69.48 11.84
C THR A 179 11.26 -69.07 12.34
N VAL A 180 10.43 -70.01 12.77
CA VAL A 180 9.10 -69.75 13.35
C VAL A 180 9.23 -68.90 14.62
N ALA A 181 10.16 -69.21 15.52
CA ALA A 181 10.40 -68.42 16.72
C ALA A 181 10.82 -66.98 16.38
N THR A 182 11.72 -66.81 15.40
CA THR A 182 12.15 -65.49 14.91
C THR A 182 10.98 -64.69 14.34
N LEU A 183 10.14 -65.32 13.51
CA LEU A 183 8.96 -64.68 12.91
C LEU A 183 7.93 -64.28 13.96
N LEU A 184 7.66 -65.13 14.96
CA LEU A 184 6.74 -64.81 16.06
C LEU A 184 7.22 -63.58 16.86
N ALA A 185 8.50 -63.54 17.23
CA ALA A 185 9.07 -62.41 17.93
C ALA A 185 9.03 -61.11 17.09
N ALA A 186 9.23 -61.24 15.78
CA ALA A 186 9.11 -60.11 14.86
C ALA A 186 7.67 -59.59 14.74
N ILE A 187 6.67 -60.48 14.68
CA ILE A 187 5.25 -60.12 14.67
C ILE A 187 4.89 -59.34 15.92
N GLU A 188 5.25 -59.82 17.10
CA GLU A 188 4.97 -59.13 18.36
C GLU A 188 5.58 -57.72 18.39
N ARG A 189 6.83 -57.58 17.95
CA ARG A 189 7.51 -56.28 17.86
C ARG A 189 6.81 -55.34 16.87
N LEU A 190 6.40 -55.85 15.70
CA LEU A 190 5.76 -55.05 14.65
C LEU A 190 4.33 -54.65 15.05
N GLU A 191 3.54 -55.56 15.62
CA GLU A 191 2.20 -55.25 16.13
C GLU A 191 2.25 -54.18 17.21
N LYS A 192 3.24 -54.26 18.12
CA LYS A 192 3.46 -53.22 19.12
C LYS A 192 3.81 -51.88 18.48
N ALA A 193 4.74 -51.86 17.52
CA ALA A 193 5.13 -50.63 16.84
C ALA A 193 3.97 -50.00 16.04
N GLU A 194 3.14 -50.82 15.39
CA GLU A 194 1.94 -50.38 14.67
C GLU A 194 0.87 -49.85 15.63
N ALA A 195 0.66 -50.51 16.77
CA ALA A 195 -0.26 -50.05 17.81
C ALA A 195 0.21 -48.72 18.43
N ASP A 196 1.49 -48.61 18.79
CA ASP A 196 2.09 -47.39 19.32
C ASP A 196 1.98 -46.23 18.32
N ALA A 197 2.21 -46.50 17.03
CA ALA A 197 2.06 -45.50 15.97
C ALA A 197 0.60 -45.06 15.78
N ALA A 198 -0.35 -45.99 15.84
CA ALA A 198 -1.78 -45.69 15.75
C ALA A 198 -2.28 -44.88 16.97
N GLU A 199 -1.81 -45.21 18.18
CA GLU A 199 -2.10 -44.44 19.39
C GLU A 199 -1.50 -43.03 19.29
N LEU A 200 -0.24 -42.91 18.87
CA LEU A 200 0.40 -41.60 18.69
C LEU A 200 -0.33 -40.74 17.66
N ALA A 201 -0.83 -41.33 16.57
CA ALA A 201 -1.64 -40.64 15.58
C ALA A 201 -2.96 -40.13 16.19
N ARG A 202 -3.66 -40.96 16.99
CA ARG A 202 -4.88 -40.55 17.71
C ARG A 202 -4.61 -39.42 18.70
N LEU A 203 -3.50 -39.49 19.43
CA LEU A 203 -3.12 -38.45 20.38
C LEU A 203 -2.81 -37.12 19.67
N ARG A 204 -2.12 -37.16 18.53
CA ARG A 204 -1.87 -35.97 17.70
C ARG A 204 -3.16 -35.37 17.16
N GLU A 205 -4.07 -36.19 16.64
CA GLU A 205 -5.36 -35.70 16.14
C GLU A 205 -6.21 -35.09 17.27
N ALA A 206 -6.20 -35.70 18.46
CA ALA A 206 -6.90 -35.17 19.62
C ALA A 206 -6.28 -33.85 20.11
N GLU A 207 -4.94 -33.75 20.11
CA GLU A 207 -4.22 -32.52 20.45
C GLU A 207 -4.49 -31.40 19.44
N GLU A 208 -4.42 -31.70 18.15
CA GLU A 208 -4.74 -30.74 17.07
C GLU A 208 -6.18 -30.23 17.19
N LYS A 209 -7.15 -31.10 17.45
CA LYS A 209 -8.54 -30.70 17.70
C LYS A 209 -8.66 -29.79 18.93
N ARG A 210 -7.99 -30.14 20.03
CA ARG A 210 -8.01 -29.31 21.25
C ARG A 210 -7.42 -27.91 20.98
N LEU A 211 -6.30 -27.84 20.26
CA LEU A 211 -5.67 -26.57 19.89
C LEU A 211 -6.55 -25.75 18.94
N ALA A 212 -7.23 -26.39 17.98
CA ALA A 212 -8.17 -25.74 17.09
C ALA A 212 -9.38 -25.18 17.86
N GLU A 213 -9.97 -25.96 18.77
CA GLU A 213 -11.05 -25.50 19.64
C GLU A 213 -10.61 -24.36 20.57
N GLU A 214 -9.39 -24.43 21.11
CA GLU A 214 -8.83 -23.36 21.95
C GLU A 214 -8.61 -22.08 21.14
N ALA A 215 -8.03 -22.17 19.94
CA ALA A 215 -7.86 -21.05 19.03
C ALA A 215 -9.21 -20.43 18.60
N GLU A 216 -10.22 -21.25 18.32
CA GLU A 216 -11.57 -20.79 18.01
C GLU A 216 -12.21 -20.07 19.21
N ARG A 217 -12.04 -20.58 20.43
CA ARG A 217 -12.51 -19.92 21.65
C ARG A 217 -11.78 -18.60 21.91
N GLU A 218 -10.47 -18.54 21.69
CA GLU A 218 -9.69 -17.32 21.82
C GLU A 218 -10.09 -16.27 20.78
N GLU A 219 -10.30 -16.68 19.53
CA GLU A 219 -10.79 -15.81 18.47
C GLU A 219 -12.20 -15.31 18.76
N ALA A 220 -13.12 -16.18 19.17
CA ALA A 220 -14.46 -15.80 19.59
C ALA A 220 -14.43 -14.83 20.78
N ALA A 221 -13.56 -15.06 21.77
CA ALA A 221 -13.38 -14.17 22.91
C ALA A 221 -12.79 -12.81 22.48
N ARG A 222 -11.86 -12.79 21.53
CA ARG A 222 -11.29 -11.55 20.97
C ARG A 222 -12.37 -10.74 20.23
N LEU A 223 -13.13 -11.38 19.35
CA LEU A 223 -14.24 -10.76 18.63
C LEU A 223 -15.32 -10.23 19.58
N ALA A 224 -15.66 -10.98 20.63
CA ALA A 224 -16.60 -10.54 21.65
C ALA A 224 -16.09 -9.31 22.42
N ARG A 225 -14.81 -9.26 22.78
CA ARG A 225 -14.19 -8.09 23.43
C ARG A 225 -14.18 -6.87 22.51
N GLU A 226 -13.83 -7.05 21.24
CA GLU A 226 -13.83 -5.97 20.24
C GLU A 226 -15.24 -5.43 19.99
N GLU A 227 -16.25 -6.31 19.93
CA GLU A 227 -17.65 -5.91 19.83
C GLU A 227 -18.11 -5.16 21.10
N GLU A 228 -17.76 -5.66 22.28
CA GLU A 228 -18.06 -4.99 23.56
C GLU A 228 -17.39 -3.61 23.66
N GLU A 229 -16.14 -3.50 23.24
CA GLU A 229 -15.40 -2.23 23.17
C GLU A 229 -16.06 -1.26 22.19
N ARG A 230 -16.40 -1.71 20.97
CA ARG A 230 -17.15 -0.90 20.00
C ARG A 230 -18.50 -0.44 20.54
N GLN A 231 -19.21 -1.29 21.29
CA GLN A 231 -20.47 -0.91 21.94
C GLN A 231 -20.26 0.13 23.04
N ARG A 232 -19.21 -0.02 23.87
CA ARG A 232 -18.85 0.96 24.90
C ARG A 232 -18.43 2.29 24.29
N GLU A 233 -17.63 2.29 23.23
CA GLU A 233 -17.24 3.49 22.49
C GLU A 233 -18.43 4.17 21.82
N ALA A 234 -19.31 3.40 21.18
CA ALA A 234 -20.53 3.94 20.57
C ALA A 234 -21.46 4.56 21.64
N ALA A 235 -21.62 3.90 22.80
CA ALA A 235 -22.39 4.42 23.92
C ALA A 235 -21.75 5.67 24.53
N ALA A 236 -20.42 5.68 24.72
CA ALA A 236 -19.67 6.83 25.21
C ALA A 236 -19.75 8.02 24.23
N ALA A 237 -19.65 7.77 22.92
CA ALA A 237 -19.81 8.80 21.90
C ALA A 237 -21.25 9.32 21.82
N GLN A 238 -22.25 8.46 22.02
CA GLN A 238 -23.65 8.89 22.11
C GLN A 238 -23.89 9.74 23.36
N GLU A 239 -23.32 9.36 24.49
CA GLU A 239 -23.41 10.11 25.74
C GLU A 239 -22.65 11.45 25.64
N GLN A 240 -21.46 11.48 25.04
CA GLN A 240 -20.74 12.71 24.76
C GLN A 240 -21.54 13.63 23.83
N ARG A 241 -22.14 13.12 22.75
CA ARG A 241 -23.02 13.92 21.88
C ARG A 241 -24.21 14.50 22.65
N ARG A 242 -24.83 13.73 23.54
CA ARG A 242 -25.91 14.21 24.41
C ARG A 242 -25.43 15.28 25.38
N GLN A 243 -24.25 15.12 25.97
CA GLN A 243 -23.66 16.10 26.87
C GLN A 243 -23.23 17.38 26.15
N GLU A 244 -22.66 17.27 24.95
CA GLU A 244 -22.31 18.41 24.10
C GLU A 244 -23.57 19.14 23.63
N GLU A 245 -24.61 18.42 23.21
CA GLU A 245 -25.90 19.01 22.83
C GLU A 245 -26.57 19.67 24.05
N ALA A 246 -26.56 19.03 25.22
CA ALA A 246 -27.06 19.62 26.46
C ALA A 246 -26.27 20.86 26.88
N ARG A 247 -24.94 20.83 26.78
CA ARG A 247 -24.06 21.99 27.02
C ARG A 247 -24.30 23.10 26.02
N ARG A 248 -24.56 22.78 24.74
CA ARG A 248 -24.90 23.76 23.70
C ARG A 248 -26.25 24.41 23.98
N ILE A 249 -27.25 23.62 24.36
CA ILE A 249 -28.57 24.13 24.77
C ILE A 249 -28.45 24.99 26.04
N GLU A 250 -27.61 24.59 27.00
CA GLU A 250 -27.38 25.37 28.22
C GLU A 250 -26.59 26.66 27.94
N SER A 251 -25.56 26.62 27.09
CA SER A 251 -24.80 27.80 26.68
C SER A 251 -25.66 28.75 25.87
N GLU A 252 -26.45 28.26 24.91
CA GLU A 252 -27.42 29.06 24.15
C GLU A 252 -28.47 29.70 25.10
N ARG A 253 -28.94 28.97 26.12
CA ARG A 253 -29.85 29.53 27.14
C ARG A 253 -29.17 30.56 28.03
N ARG A 254 -27.93 30.34 28.44
CA ARG A 254 -27.14 31.29 29.25
C ARG A 254 -26.80 32.53 28.45
N GLU A 255 -26.37 32.39 27.20
CA GLU A 255 -26.11 33.50 26.28
C GLU A 255 -27.40 34.26 25.98
N ALA A 256 -28.53 33.60 25.73
CA ALA A 256 -29.81 34.28 25.56
C ALA A 256 -30.27 35.00 26.84
N ALA A 257 -30.05 34.42 28.02
CA ALA A 257 -30.37 35.06 29.30
C ALA A 257 -29.44 36.24 29.60
N GLU A 258 -28.13 36.11 29.36
CA GLU A 258 -27.16 37.18 29.49
C GLU A 258 -27.39 38.30 28.49
N GLN A 259 -27.75 37.97 27.24
CA GLN A 259 -28.10 38.94 26.22
C GLN A 259 -29.38 39.68 26.62
N ALA A 260 -30.41 38.98 27.09
CA ALA A 260 -31.62 39.61 27.61
C ALA A 260 -31.34 40.53 28.82
N ILE A 261 -30.41 40.16 29.69
CA ILE A 261 -29.98 41.01 30.82
C ILE A 261 -29.19 42.23 30.32
N ARG A 262 -28.27 42.06 29.37
CA ARG A 262 -27.49 43.16 28.78
C ARG A 262 -28.38 44.13 28.01
N ASP A 263 -29.29 43.62 27.19
CA ASP A 263 -30.25 44.42 26.43
C ASP A 263 -31.19 45.17 27.40
N ALA A 264 -31.67 44.53 28.47
CA ALA A 264 -32.47 45.21 29.50
C ALA A 264 -31.67 46.27 30.29
N GLN A 265 -30.40 46.02 30.58
CA GLN A 265 -29.51 47.00 31.23
C GLN A 265 -29.17 48.18 30.32
N GLU A 266 -28.97 47.93 29.03
CA GLU A 266 -28.68 48.97 28.04
C GLU A 266 -29.93 49.84 27.79
N GLN A 267 -31.12 49.23 27.68
CA GLN A 267 -32.39 49.96 27.60
C GLN A 267 -32.63 50.81 28.86
N ALA A 268 -32.42 50.26 30.06
CA ALA A 268 -32.57 51.01 31.31
C ALA A 268 -31.54 52.15 31.43
N ARG A 269 -30.31 51.95 30.93
CA ARG A 269 -29.27 52.99 30.92
C ARG A 269 -29.60 54.11 29.93
N LEU A 270 -30.08 53.78 28.73
CA LEU A 270 -30.51 54.77 27.74
C LEU A 270 -31.72 55.58 28.23
N GLU A 271 -32.70 54.94 28.87
CA GLU A 271 -33.84 55.65 29.48
C GLU A 271 -33.42 56.57 30.64
N LEU A 272 -32.43 56.17 31.44
CA LEU A 272 -31.88 57.00 32.50
C LEU A 272 -31.10 58.20 31.93
N GLU A 273 -30.24 57.97 30.93
CA GLU A 273 -29.48 59.04 30.27
C GLU A 273 -30.40 60.04 29.53
N GLU A 274 -31.48 59.57 28.90
CA GLU A 274 -32.52 60.43 28.30
C GLU A 274 -33.25 61.27 29.35
N ARG A 275 -33.60 60.68 30.51
CA ARG A 275 -34.22 61.41 31.63
C ARG A 275 -33.29 62.44 32.25
N GLU A 276 -32.00 62.11 32.40
CA GLU A 276 -31.00 63.03 32.92
C GLU A 276 -30.73 64.19 31.95
N ARG A 277 -30.64 63.92 30.64
CA ARG A 277 -30.54 64.97 29.61
C ARG A 277 -31.79 65.85 29.57
N ALA A 278 -32.99 65.28 29.69
CA ALA A 278 -34.22 66.03 29.74
C ALA A 278 -34.31 66.93 30.99
N ALA A 279 -33.94 66.41 32.17
CA ALA A 279 -33.91 67.18 33.41
C ALA A 279 -32.87 68.31 33.37
N GLN A 280 -31.68 68.06 32.81
CA GLN A 280 -30.63 69.07 32.67
C GLN A 280 -31.03 70.18 31.68
N ALA A 281 -31.65 69.82 30.55
CA ALA A 281 -32.16 70.79 29.58
C ALA A 281 -33.29 71.67 30.17
N GLU A 282 -34.11 71.15 31.08
CA GLU A 282 -35.15 71.91 31.78
C GLU A 282 -34.55 72.93 32.78
N ILE A 283 -33.52 72.53 33.52
CA ILE A 283 -32.77 73.42 34.43
C ILE A 283 -32.08 74.55 33.66
N ASP A 284 -31.42 74.22 32.54
CA ASP A 284 -30.71 75.21 31.72
C ASP A 284 -31.70 76.19 31.04
N ALA A 285 -32.86 75.70 30.61
CA ALA A 285 -33.94 76.56 30.08
C ALA A 285 -34.55 77.47 31.15
N ALA A 286 -34.69 77.01 32.39
CA ALA A 286 -35.18 77.82 33.51
C ALA A 286 -34.19 78.95 33.86
N ASN A 287 -32.89 78.65 33.95
CA ASN A 287 -31.85 79.64 34.25
C ASN A 287 -31.74 80.71 33.16
N ALA A 288 -31.85 80.34 31.88
CA ALA A 288 -31.84 81.29 30.77
C ALA A 288 -33.07 82.23 30.77
N ARG A 289 -34.24 81.74 31.20
CA ARG A 289 -35.45 82.56 31.36
C ARG A 289 -35.30 83.56 32.51
N GLU A 290 -34.72 83.13 33.63
CA GLU A 290 -34.50 84.00 34.79
C GLU A 290 -33.51 85.13 34.49
N LEU A 291 -32.41 84.84 33.79
CA LEU A 291 -31.43 85.86 33.39
C LEU A 291 -32.06 86.92 32.46
N LYS A 292 -32.85 86.51 31.47
CA LYS A 292 -33.55 87.45 30.57
C LYS A 292 -34.55 88.33 31.30
N ALA A 293 -35.35 87.74 32.21
CA ALA A 293 -36.31 88.51 33.01
C ALA A 293 -35.61 89.55 33.90
N ARG A 294 -34.43 89.21 34.45
CA ARG A 294 -33.62 90.14 35.25
C ARG A 294 -33.06 91.30 34.43
N GLN A 295 -32.59 91.02 33.21
CA GLN A 295 -32.08 92.04 32.28
C GLN A 295 -33.18 93.00 31.82
N GLU A 296 -34.38 92.49 31.56
CA GLU A 296 -35.55 93.31 31.19
C GLU A 296 -36.00 94.22 32.35
N ALA A 297 -36.02 93.71 33.59
CA ALA A 297 -36.34 94.51 34.77
C ALA A 297 -35.33 95.66 34.98
N ASN A 298 -34.04 95.39 34.81
CA ASN A 298 -32.99 96.41 34.91
C ASN A 298 -33.11 97.47 33.81
N ALA A 299 -33.43 97.07 32.57
CA ALA A 299 -33.66 98.00 31.48
C ALA A 299 -34.83 98.94 31.74
N ASN A 300 -35.91 98.44 32.33
CA ASN A 300 -37.07 99.27 32.68
C ASN A 300 -36.73 100.30 33.77
N LEU A 301 -35.93 99.93 34.78
CA LEU A 301 -35.45 100.87 35.80
C LEU A 301 -34.57 101.97 35.18
N ALA A 302 -33.65 101.61 34.30
CA ALA A 302 -32.79 102.57 33.60
C ALA A 302 -33.61 103.54 32.73
N ILE A 303 -34.60 103.04 31.99
CA ILE A 303 -35.50 103.87 31.16
C ILE A 303 -36.32 104.84 32.02
N ALA A 304 -36.85 104.38 33.15
CA ALA A 304 -37.61 105.22 34.07
C ALA A 304 -36.74 106.37 34.62
N HIS A 305 -35.50 106.05 35.00
CA HIS A 305 -34.55 107.05 35.50
C HIS A 305 -34.15 108.08 34.43
N ILE A 306 -33.92 107.64 33.18
CA ILE A 306 -33.64 108.54 32.05
C ILE A 306 -34.80 109.51 31.81
N ARG A 307 -36.05 109.00 31.86
CA ARG A 307 -37.25 109.84 31.68
C ARG A 307 -37.38 110.89 32.77
N GLU A 308 -37.08 110.53 34.01
CA GLU A 308 -37.09 111.47 35.14
C GLU A 308 -36.05 112.58 34.94
N CYS A 309 -34.83 112.20 34.55
CA CYS A 309 -33.75 113.14 34.24
C CYS A 309 -34.13 114.08 33.08
N ASN A 310 -34.81 113.58 32.06
CA ASN A 310 -35.27 114.40 30.92
C ASN A 310 -36.32 115.45 31.31
N LEU A 311 -37.08 115.21 32.39
CA LEU A 311 -38.01 116.19 32.96
C LEU A 311 -37.32 117.18 33.93
N GLY A 312 -35.99 117.11 34.03
CA GLY A 312 -35.20 117.95 34.94
C GLY A 312 -35.25 117.52 36.40
N MET A 313 -35.64 116.27 36.66
CA MET A 313 -35.85 115.74 38.01
C MET A 313 -34.97 114.53 38.28
N ILE A 314 -34.54 114.39 39.52
CA ILE A 314 -33.90 113.16 40.03
C ILE A 314 -34.53 112.86 41.39
N GLY A 315 -35.16 111.70 41.55
CA GLY A 315 -35.83 111.31 42.80
C GLY A 315 -36.97 112.25 43.22
N GLY A 316 -37.71 112.79 42.25
CA GLY A 316 -38.84 113.71 42.47
C GLY A 316 -38.48 115.16 42.77
N ALA A 317 -37.20 115.53 42.83
CA ALA A 317 -36.75 116.91 43.05
C ALA A 317 -36.15 117.54 41.77
N THR A 318 -36.50 118.79 41.48
CA THR A 318 -35.92 119.55 40.36
C THR A 318 -34.46 119.88 40.64
N GLN A 319 -33.56 119.50 39.73
CA GLN A 319 -32.11 119.65 39.90
C GLN A 319 -31.53 120.70 38.93
N PRO A 320 -30.39 121.34 39.28
CA PRO A 320 -29.66 122.18 38.34
C PRO A 320 -29.18 121.38 37.13
N PHE A 321 -29.18 121.99 35.94
CA PHE A 321 -28.80 121.34 34.66
C PHE A 321 -27.47 120.56 34.71
N PRO A 322 -26.37 121.05 35.31
CA PRO A 322 -25.11 120.30 35.38
C PRO A 322 -25.22 118.97 36.14
N VAL A 323 -26.10 118.89 37.14
CA VAL A 323 -26.29 117.69 37.95
C VAL A 323 -26.99 116.60 37.15
N ILE A 324 -28.02 116.98 36.38
CA ILE A 324 -28.78 116.07 35.52
C ILE A 324 -27.92 115.53 34.38
N ILE A 325 -27.09 116.39 33.77
CA ILE A 325 -26.17 115.98 32.71
C ILE A 325 -25.20 114.93 33.24
N ARG A 326 -24.57 115.18 34.40
CA ARG A 326 -23.66 114.20 35.01
C ARG A 326 -24.36 112.90 35.37
N GLU A 327 -25.59 112.96 35.89
CA GLU A 327 -26.33 111.75 36.26
C GLU A 327 -26.64 110.88 35.03
N LEU A 328 -27.06 111.51 33.92
CA LEU A 328 -27.28 110.82 32.66
C LEU A 328 -25.97 110.26 32.07
N GLU A 329 -24.84 110.96 32.18
CA GLU A 329 -23.56 110.50 31.61
C GLU A 329 -22.90 109.37 32.41
N GLU A 330 -22.92 109.46 33.74
CA GLU A 330 -22.04 108.64 34.60
C GLU A 330 -22.76 107.47 35.29
N LYS A 331 -24.07 107.55 35.54
CA LYS A 331 -24.74 106.58 36.44
C LYS A 331 -25.60 105.52 35.77
N ILE A 332 -25.78 105.59 34.46
CA ILE A 332 -26.53 104.58 33.71
C ILE A 332 -25.55 103.52 33.21
N ASP A 333 -25.55 102.34 33.84
CA ASP A 333 -24.76 101.19 33.38
C ASP A 333 -25.32 100.64 32.07
N LEU A 334 -24.53 100.73 31.00
CA LEU A 334 -24.87 100.25 29.65
C LEU A 334 -24.18 98.93 29.29
N SER A 335 -23.77 98.14 30.29
CA SER A 335 -23.16 96.84 30.05
C SER A 335 -24.15 95.81 29.50
N ALA A 336 -23.68 94.95 28.58
CA ALA A 336 -24.45 93.83 28.04
C ALA A 336 -24.82 92.80 29.11
N GLU A 337 -24.04 92.73 30.19
CA GLU A 337 -24.32 91.89 31.35
C GLU A 337 -25.60 92.32 32.07
N THR A 338 -25.74 93.62 32.35
CA THR A 338 -26.87 94.18 33.12
C THR A 338 -28.15 94.32 32.31
N LEU A 339 -28.05 94.68 31.02
CA LEU A 339 -29.18 95.07 30.18
C LEU A 339 -29.50 94.10 29.03
N GLY A 340 -28.64 93.12 28.76
CA GLY A 340 -28.83 92.16 27.67
C GLY A 340 -29.08 92.84 26.31
N ASP A 341 -30.13 92.40 25.61
CA ASP A 341 -30.52 92.94 24.29
C ASP A 341 -31.02 94.40 24.35
N HIS A 342 -31.24 94.97 25.54
CA HIS A 342 -31.83 96.30 25.71
C HIS A 342 -30.81 97.45 25.71
N VAL A 343 -29.50 97.15 25.71
CA VAL A 343 -28.41 98.17 25.77
C VAL A 343 -28.61 99.30 24.75
N GLN A 344 -28.85 98.95 23.48
CA GLN A 344 -28.99 99.94 22.40
C GLN A 344 -30.17 100.89 22.64
N LYS A 345 -31.29 100.36 23.14
CA LYS A 345 -32.50 101.13 23.42
C LYS A 345 -32.30 102.10 24.58
N VAL A 346 -31.68 101.65 25.66
CA VAL A 346 -31.39 102.48 26.85
C VAL A 346 -30.37 103.57 26.51
N ALA A 347 -29.33 103.23 25.76
CA ALA A 347 -28.32 104.19 25.31
C ALA A 347 -28.91 105.32 24.45
N ALA A 348 -29.74 104.97 23.46
CA ALA A 348 -30.39 105.96 22.59
C ALA A 348 -31.27 106.94 23.39
N LEU A 349 -32.04 106.44 24.36
CA LEU A 349 -32.88 107.29 25.21
C LEU A 349 -32.07 108.24 26.10
N ARG A 350 -30.93 107.77 26.64
CA ARG A 350 -30.02 108.60 27.44
C ARG A 350 -29.43 109.72 26.58
N ASP A 351 -28.98 109.39 25.38
CA ASP A 351 -28.34 110.35 24.48
C ASP A 351 -29.33 111.43 24.02
N ASP A 352 -30.58 111.06 23.71
CA ASP A 352 -31.67 112.00 23.41
C ASP A 352 -32.00 112.92 24.61
N ALA A 353 -32.04 112.36 25.82
CA ALA A 353 -32.27 113.14 27.04
C ALA A 353 -31.12 114.14 27.29
N LEU A 354 -29.87 113.71 27.11
CA LEU A 354 -28.70 114.59 27.22
C LEU A 354 -28.74 115.74 26.22
N ALA A 355 -29.11 115.46 24.97
CA ALA A 355 -29.24 116.49 23.94
C ALA A 355 -30.30 117.53 24.32
N THR A 356 -31.45 117.07 24.82
CA THR A 356 -32.56 117.92 25.27
C THR A 356 -32.16 118.82 26.44
N ILE A 357 -31.58 118.24 27.49
CA ILE A 357 -31.17 118.96 28.70
C ILE A 357 -30.05 119.98 28.40
N ARG A 358 -29.07 119.63 27.55
CA ARG A 358 -28.00 120.56 27.11
C ARG A 358 -28.52 121.71 26.25
N ALA A 359 -29.57 121.48 25.45
CA ALA A 359 -30.22 122.55 24.71
C ALA A 359 -30.97 123.50 25.65
N ALA A 360 -31.68 122.96 26.65
CA ALA A 360 -32.38 123.74 27.66
C ALA A 360 -31.43 124.61 28.52
N MET A 361 -30.27 124.05 28.92
CA MET A 361 -29.24 124.80 29.67
C MET A 361 -28.72 126.01 28.87
N ARG A 362 -28.39 125.83 27.59
CA ARG A 362 -27.91 126.92 26.71
C ARG A 362 -28.96 128.02 26.54
N ALA A 363 -30.23 127.64 26.36
CA ALA A 363 -31.33 128.59 26.24
C ALA A 363 -31.53 129.40 27.53
N HIS A 364 -31.39 128.77 28.69
CA HIS A 364 -31.47 129.45 30.00
C HIS A 364 -30.35 130.48 30.16
N GLU A 365 -29.09 130.10 29.91
CA GLU A 365 -27.93 131.00 30.02
C GLU A 365 -28.01 132.19 29.04
N GLU A 366 -28.51 131.97 27.82
CA GLU A 366 -28.68 133.04 26.84
C GLU A 366 -29.77 134.04 27.26
N ASN A 367 -30.88 133.54 27.81
CA ASN A 367 -31.95 134.38 28.35
C ASN A 367 -31.46 135.21 29.55
N GLU A 368 -30.67 134.61 30.44
CA GLU A 368 -30.06 135.32 31.57
C GLU A 368 -29.08 136.41 31.12
N ARG A 369 -28.23 136.14 30.12
CA ARG A 369 -27.34 137.16 29.53
C ARG A 369 -28.11 138.33 28.93
N LYS A 370 -29.20 138.07 28.21
CA LYS A 370 -30.06 139.11 27.64
C LYS A 370 -30.72 139.93 28.76
N ALA A 371 -31.28 139.28 29.77
CA ALA A 371 -31.92 139.95 30.91
C ALA A 371 -30.93 140.82 31.71
N ALA A 372 -29.71 140.33 31.96
CA ALA A 372 -28.67 141.06 32.68
C ALA A 372 -28.24 142.34 31.93
N ASN A 373 -28.09 142.26 30.60
CA ASN A 373 -27.71 143.41 29.77
C ASN A 373 -28.83 144.47 29.74
N LEU A 374 -30.10 144.05 29.59
CA LEU A 374 -31.26 144.93 29.70
C LEU A 374 -31.36 145.61 31.07
N ALA A 375 -31.15 144.86 32.16
CA ALA A 375 -31.16 145.39 33.52
C ALA A 375 -30.02 146.40 33.76
N HIS A 376 -28.83 146.16 33.21
CA HIS A 376 -27.70 147.08 33.30
C HIS A 376 -28.01 148.42 32.61
N ARG A 377 -28.47 148.36 31.35
CA ARG A 377 -28.83 149.56 30.57
C ARG A 377 -29.99 150.33 31.22
N ARG A 378 -30.99 149.62 31.74
CA ARG A 378 -32.12 150.25 32.47
C ARG A 378 -31.64 151.00 33.70
N ARG A 379 -30.71 150.43 34.48
CA ARG A 379 -30.15 151.07 35.68
C ARG A 379 -29.42 152.38 35.35
N ILE A 380 -28.59 152.36 34.30
CA ILE A 380 -27.85 153.55 33.85
C ILE A 380 -28.81 154.64 33.36
N ASN A 381 -29.83 154.27 32.58
CA ASN A 381 -30.83 155.23 32.10
C ASN A 381 -31.65 155.86 33.22
N ILE A 382 -32.04 155.08 34.24
CA ILE A 382 -32.75 155.61 35.41
C ILE A 382 -31.86 156.62 36.16
N ALA A 383 -30.57 156.32 36.31
CA ALA A 383 -29.63 157.21 36.97
C ALA A 383 -29.44 158.52 36.19
N ALA A 384 -29.27 158.44 34.86
CA ALA A 384 -29.19 159.60 33.98
C ALA A 384 -30.47 160.45 34.06
N LYS A 385 -31.65 159.81 34.05
CA LYS A 385 -32.95 160.51 34.15
C LYS A 385 -33.04 161.29 35.45
N LYS A 386 -32.70 160.65 36.57
CA LYS A 386 -32.76 161.26 37.90
C LYS A 386 -31.78 162.44 38.03
N ALA A 387 -30.61 162.34 37.42
CA ALA A 387 -29.63 163.44 37.38
C ALA A 387 -30.17 164.65 36.59
N ILE A 388 -30.80 164.42 35.43
CA ILE A 388 -31.42 165.48 34.63
C ILE A 388 -32.56 166.16 35.39
N MET A 389 -33.41 165.39 36.08
CA MET A 389 -34.47 165.95 36.92
C MET A 389 -33.91 166.82 38.05
N GLY A 390 -32.80 166.40 38.68
CA GLY A 390 -32.12 167.18 39.72
C GLY A 390 -31.55 168.53 39.27
N CYS A 391 -31.36 168.72 37.95
CA CYS A 391 -30.91 169.99 37.38
C CYS A 391 -32.06 170.98 37.07
N GLY A 392 -33.31 170.66 37.42
CA GLY A 392 -34.46 171.59 37.31
C GLY A 392 -35.56 171.17 36.34
N VAL A 393 -35.58 169.92 35.88
CA VAL A 393 -36.69 169.37 35.10
C VAL A 393 -37.65 168.65 36.05
N GLU A 394 -38.74 169.32 36.44
CA GLU A 394 -39.73 168.77 37.39
C GLU A 394 -40.65 167.71 36.77
N ASP A 395 -40.81 167.71 35.44
CA ASP A 395 -41.57 166.71 34.71
C ASP A 395 -40.73 165.46 34.41
N GLU A 396 -41.05 164.36 35.09
CA GLU A 396 -40.39 163.06 34.94
C GLU A 396 -40.52 162.47 33.52
N ALA A 397 -41.65 162.69 32.86
CA ALA A 397 -41.88 162.17 31.51
C ALA A 397 -41.00 162.91 30.48
N LEU A 398 -40.79 164.22 30.68
CA LEU A 398 -39.89 165.00 29.84
C LEU A 398 -38.43 164.58 30.05
N ALA A 399 -37.98 164.41 31.29
CA ALA A 399 -36.63 163.93 31.60
C ALA A 399 -36.35 162.54 31.03
N GLU A 400 -37.33 161.63 31.08
CA GLU A 400 -37.23 160.31 30.46
C GLU A 400 -37.06 160.40 28.94
N LYS A 401 -37.88 161.24 28.29
CA LYS A 401 -37.84 161.43 26.85
C LYS A 401 -36.50 161.99 26.39
N ILE A 402 -35.88 162.86 27.19
CA ILE A 402 -34.53 163.36 26.95
C ILE A 402 -33.51 162.22 27.03
N VAL A 403 -33.50 161.42 28.10
CA VAL A 403 -32.57 160.27 28.23
C VAL A 403 -32.74 159.30 27.07
N ILE A 404 -33.98 158.99 26.67
CA ILE A 404 -34.26 158.10 25.52
C ILE A 404 -33.72 158.72 24.23
N SER A 405 -33.90 160.03 24.03
CA SER A 405 -33.45 160.71 22.81
C SER A 405 -31.92 160.76 22.71
N ILE A 406 -31.23 160.90 23.85
CA ILE A 406 -29.76 160.79 23.91
C ILE A 406 -29.31 159.34 23.68
N ALA A 407 -29.95 158.36 24.33
CA ALA A 407 -29.65 156.94 24.17
C ALA A 407 -29.85 156.46 22.72
N ALA A 408 -30.82 157.03 22.02
CA ALA A 408 -31.08 156.79 20.61
C ALA A 408 -30.15 157.60 19.66
N GLY A 409 -29.28 158.46 20.20
CA GLY A 409 -28.35 159.29 19.43
C GLY A 409 -29.00 160.46 18.67
N ALA A 410 -30.26 160.78 18.97
CA ALA A 410 -31.02 161.84 18.30
C ALA A 410 -30.59 163.26 18.72
N ILE A 411 -29.91 163.39 19.86
CA ILE A 411 -29.29 164.65 20.29
C ILE A 411 -27.82 164.66 19.83
N PRO A 412 -27.43 165.49 18.85
CA PRO A 412 -26.09 165.47 18.29
C PRO A 412 -25.01 165.81 19.33
N ASN A 413 -23.85 165.17 19.23
CA ASN A 413 -22.65 165.39 20.04
C ASN A 413 -22.74 165.03 21.54
N VAL A 414 -23.79 164.32 21.97
CA VAL A 414 -23.94 163.80 23.35
C VAL A 414 -24.36 162.33 23.30
N SER A 415 -23.80 161.47 24.17
CA SER A 415 -24.15 160.04 24.25
C SER A 415 -24.16 159.53 25.69
N ILE A 416 -24.86 158.41 25.93
CA ILE A 416 -24.83 157.68 27.20
C ILE A 416 -23.94 156.46 27.01
N ALA A 417 -22.86 156.35 27.78
CA ALA A 417 -22.05 155.15 27.86
C ALA A 417 -22.76 154.11 28.73
N TYR A 418 -22.96 152.90 28.19
CA TYR A 418 -23.62 151.78 28.87
C TYR A 418 -22.65 150.76 29.41
#